data_AF-A0A1Z8LJK2-F1
#
_entry.id   AF-A0A1Z8LJK2-F1
#
_cell.length_a   1.000
_cell.length_b   1.000
_cell.length_c   1.000
_cell.angle_alpha   90.00
_cell.angle_beta   90.00
_cell.angle_gamma   90.00
#
_symmetry.space_group_name_H-M   'P 1'
#
loop_
_entity.id
_entity.type
_entity.pdbx_description
1 polymer ?
#
loop_
_entity_poly.entity_id
_entity_poly.type
_entity_poly.pdbx_seq_one_letter_code
_entity_poly.pdbx_strand_id
1 'polypeptide(L)'
;MKILDSVMATVLLTWIGCTQIPQTERKTIPIIDKRGEIHIYRSSNPLELGNEYALYCMEHHHWETISVRYQPTPLAKLRYEEYIVRRHPKSG
;
A
#
# COMPACT_ATOMS: atom_id res chain seq x y z
N MET A 1 28.87 -49.63 7.08
CA MET A 1 27.67 -48.95 6.53
C MET A 1 27.10 -48.01 7.61
N LYS A 2 27.77 -46.89 7.87
CA LYS A 2 27.36 -45.86 8.86
C LYS A 2 27.73 -44.42 8.46
N ILE A 3 28.42 -44.25 7.33
CA ILE A 3 29.00 -42.97 6.90
C ILE A 3 28.11 -42.33 5.81
N LEU A 4 27.34 -43.14 5.07
CA LEU A 4 26.45 -42.65 4.01
C LEU A 4 25.20 -41.92 4.56
N ASP A 5 24.70 -42.33 5.73
CA ASP A 5 23.47 -41.76 6.31
C ASP A 5 23.67 -40.33 6.85
N SER A 6 24.92 -39.96 7.17
CA SER A 6 25.26 -38.66 7.77
C SER A 6 25.42 -37.55 6.72
N VAL A 7 25.84 -37.89 5.50
CA VAL A 7 26.05 -36.92 4.41
C VAL A 7 24.71 -36.51 3.76
N MET A 8 23.74 -37.42 3.67
CA MET A 8 22.42 -37.13 3.13
C MET A 8 21.56 -36.27 4.07
N ALA A 9 21.76 -36.41 5.38
CA ALA A 9 21.05 -35.60 6.38
C ALA A 9 21.51 -34.12 6.40
N THR A 10 22.77 -33.85 6.04
CA THR A 10 23.33 -32.48 6.05
C THR A 10 22.97 -31.68 4.81
N VAL A 11 22.68 -32.33 3.67
CA VAL A 11 22.23 -31.65 2.44
C VAL A 11 20.77 -31.20 2.53
N LEU A 12 19.91 -31.95 3.22
CA LEU A 12 18.48 -31.62 3.37
C LEU A 12 18.23 -30.40 4.26
N LEU A 13 19.12 -30.09 5.20
CA LEU A 13 18.95 -28.97 6.14
C LEU A 13 19.33 -27.60 5.55
N THR A 14 20.02 -27.55 4.40
CA THR A 14 20.49 -26.28 3.81
C THR A 14 19.51 -25.65 2.82
N TRP A 15 18.45 -26.36 2.39
CA TRP A 15 17.45 -25.84 1.44
C TRP A 15 16.23 -25.18 2.10
N ILE A 16 16.00 -25.41 3.40
CA ILE A 16 14.83 -24.87 4.11
C ILE A 16 15.08 -23.44 4.62
N GLY A 17 16.34 -22.97 4.60
CA GLY A 17 16.74 -21.63 5.05
C GLY A 17 16.48 -20.49 4.06
N CYS A 18 15.77 -20.73 2.94
CA CYS A 18 15.50 -19.69 1.95
C CYS A 18 14.29 -18.83 2.38
N THR A 19 14.58 -17.86 3.23
CA THR A 19 14.00 -16.50 3.23
C THR A 19 12.47 -16.40 3.16
N GLN A 20 11.79 -16.71 4.26
CA GLN A 20 10.58 -15.94 4.57
C GLN A 20 11.03 -14.61 5.16
N ILE A 21 11.33 -13.65 4.27
CA ILE A 21 11.40 -12.24 4.67
C ILE A 21 9.99 -11.92 5.21
N PRO A 22 9.83 -11.61 6.51
CA PRO A 22 8.55 -11.12 6.97
C PRO A 22 8.30 -9.82 6.22
N GLN A 23 7.36 -9.85 5.28
CA GLN A 23 6.78 -8.65 4.71
C GLN A 23 6.15 -7.95 5.91
N THR A 24 6.90 -7.03 6.53
CA THR A 24 6.38 -6.18 7.59
C THR A 24 5.16 -5.52 6.97
N GLU A 25 3.98 -5.92 7.41
CA GLU A 25 2.70 -5.39 6.97
C GLU A 25 2.80 -3.87 7.18
N ARG A 26 3.10 -3.13 6.11
CA ARG A 26 3.15 -1.68 6.18
C ARG A 26 1.72 -1.28 6.52
N LYS A 27 1.52 -0.84 7.75
CA LYS A 27 0.25 -0.33 8.24
C LYS A 27 -0.09 0.93 7.44
N THR A 28 -0.76 0.74 6.30
CA THR A 28 -1.24 1.83 5.45
C THR A 28 -2.52 2.35 6.07
N ILE A 29 -2.54 3.64 6.39
CA ILE A 29 -3.76 4.30 6.85
C ILE A 29 -4.72 4.34 5.64
N PRO A 30 -5.94 3.81 5.75
CA PRO A 30 -6.89 3.84 4.64
C PRO A 30 -7.26 5.28 4.31
N ILE A 31 -7.33 5.59 3.02
CA ILE A 31 -7.87 6.86 2.53
C ILE A 31 -9.36 6.69 2.31
N ILE A 32 -10.15 7.61 2.85
CA ILE A 32 -11.59 7.66 2.63
C ILE A 32 -11.87 8.85 1.73
N ASP A 33 -12.44 8.61 0.57
CA ASP A 33 -12.78 9.67 -0.37
C ASP A 33 -14.12 10.35 -0.03
N LYS A 34 -14.48 11.38 -0.78
CA LYS A 34 -15.74 12.12 -0.59
C LYS A 34 -17.02 11.30 -0.75
N ARG A 35 -16.95 10.12 -1.37
CA ARG A 35 -18.07 9.18 -1.52
C ARG A 35 -18.13 8.19 -0.35
N GLY A 36 -17.15 8.21 0.54
CA GLY A 36 -17.00 7.24 1.63
C GLY A 36 -16.34 5.95 1.17
N GLU A 37 -15.77 5.89 -0.03
CA GLU A 37 -15.06 4.70 -0.52
C GLU A 37 -13.68 4.62 0.14
N ILE A 38 -13.30 3.40 0.53
CA ILE A 38 -12.03 3.11 1.20
C ILE A 38 -11.01 2.69 0.16
N HIS A 39 -9.85 3.35 0.18
CA HIS A 39 -8.75 3.09 -0.73
C HIS A 39 -7.48 2.74 0.06
N ILE A 40 -6.91 1.57 -0.23
CA ILE A 40 -5.69 1.06 0.42
C ILE A 40 -4.58 1.02 -0.61
N TYR A 41 -3.50 1.77 -0.39
CA TYR A 41 -2.41 1.88 -1.35
C TYR A 41 -1.18 1.09 -0.91
N ARG A 42 -0.38 0.62 -1.88
CA ARG A 42 0.89 -0.07 -1.59
C ARG A 42 1.95 0.85 -0.92
N SER A 43 1.77 2.17 -0.99
CA SER A 43 2.67 3.16 -0.39
C SER A 43 2.03 3.86 0.81
N SER A 44 2.84 4.21 1.82
CA SER A 44 2.44 4.93 3.03
C SER A 44 2.98 6.36 3.10
N ASN A 45 3.43 6.91 1.96
CA ASN A 45 3.92 8.29 1.94
C ASN A 45 2.78 9.25 2.29
N PRO A 46 3.03 10.27 3.13
CA PRO A 46 2.04 11.30 3.38
C PRO A 46 1.72 12.00 2.05
N LEU A 47 0.43 12.27 1.84
CA LEU A 47 -0.03 13.03 0.69
C LEU A 47 -0.09 14.51 1.06
N GLU A 48 0.55 15.34 0.26
CA GLU A 48 0.61 16.78 0.49
C GLU A 48 -0.51 17.51 -0.24
N LEU A 49 -0.98 18.60 0.37
CA LEU A 49 -1.99 19.47 -0.21
C LEU A 49 -1.51 20.07 -1.52
N GLY A 50 -2.39 20.06 -2.53
CA GLY A 50 -2.11 20.61 -3.85
C GLY A 50 -1.32 19.70 -4.79
N ASN A 51 -0.83 18.55 -4.31
CA ASN A 51 -0.14 17.57 -5.14
C ASN A 51 -1.09 16.48 -5.66
N GLU A 52 -0.72 15.88 -6.80
CA GLU A 52 -1.39 14.71 -7.36
C GLU A 52 -0.45 13.51 -7.34
N TYR A 53 -0.99 12.36 -6.92
CA TYR A 53 -0.22 11.13 -6.76
C TYR A 53 -0.85 10.01 -7.58
N ALA A 54 -0.08 9.37 -8.45
CA ALA A 54 -0.48 8.15 -9.15
C ALA A 54 -0.06 6.93 -8.32
N LEU A 55 -1.01 6.30 -7.62
CA LEU A 55 -0.75 5.15 -6.76
C LEU A 55 -1.61 3.95 -7.20
N TYR A 56 -1.08 2.75 -6.96
CA TYR A 56 -1.82 1.51 -7.19
C TYR A 56 -2.67 1.17 -5.96
N CYS A 57 -3.98 1.12 -6.14
CA CYS A 57 -4.94 0.73 -5.12
C CYS A 57 -5.01 -0.79 -5.02
N MET A 58 -4.75 -1.31 -3.82
CA MET A 58 -4.79 -2.73 -3.49
C MET A 58 -6.24 -3.22 -3.31
N GLU A 59 -7.18 -2.34 -2.95
CA GLU A 59 -8.60 -2.68 -2.82
C GLU A 59 -9.23 -2.86 -4.21
N HIS A 60 -9.08 -1.84 -5.08
CA HIS A 60 -9.71 -1.82 -6.39
C HIS A 60 -8.87 -2.42 -7.53
N HIS A 61 -7.63 -2.84 -7.23
CA HIS A 61 -6.71 -3.49 -8.17
C HIS A 61 -6.45 -2.69 -9.47
N HIS A 62 -6.33 -1.37 -9.36
CA HIS A 62 -5.97 -0.50 -10.49
C HIS A 62 -5.25 0.78 -10.04
N TRP A 63 -4.69 1.49 -11.02
CA TRP A 63 -4.04 2.77 -10.79
C TRP A 63 -5.05 3.90 -10.62
N GLU A 64 -4.85 4.68 -9.56
CA GLU A 64 -5.67 5.83 -9.20
C GLU A 64 -4.79 7.07 -9.09
N THR A 65 -5.40 8.23 -9.32
CA THR A 65 -4.81 9.54 -9.04
C THR A 65 -5.49 10.12 -7.82
N ILE A 66 -4.70 10.48 -6.82
CA ILE A 66 -5.18 11.01 -5.54
C ILE A 66 -4.75 12.47 -5.43
N SER A 67 -5.66 13.32 -4.96
CA SER A 67 -5.35 14.70 -4.59
C SER A 67 -5.98 15.06 -3.25
N VAL A 68 -5.26 15.82 -2.43
CA VAL A 68 -5.75 16.31 -1.13
C VAL A 68 -6.17 17.76 -1.27
N ARG A 69 -7.36 18.11 -0.78
CA ARG A 69 -7.90 19.48 -0.78
C ARG A 69 -8.47 19.84 0.58
N TYR A 70 -8.70 21.13 0.81
CA TYR A 70 -9.47 21.59 1.96
C TYR A 70 -10.93 21.78 1.59
N GLN A 71 -11.83 21.17 2.37
CA GLN A 71 -13.25 21.44 2.27
C GLN A 71 -13.67 22.49 3.30
N PRO A 72 -14.32 23.60 2.88
CA PRO A 72 -14.85 24.59 3.80
C PRO A 72 -16.03 23.99 4.56
N THR A 73 -16.10 24.23 5.86
CA THR A 73 -17.30 23.91 6.64
C THR A 73 -18.21 25.15 6.76
N PRO A 74 -19.51 24.98 7.07
CA PRO A 74 -20.42 26.11 7.33
C PRO A 74 -19.91 27.04 8.45
N LEU A 75 -19.17 26.48 9.40
CA LEU A 75 -18.39 27.25 10.37
C LEU A 75 -17.08 27.66 9.68
N ALA A 76 -17.09 28.74 8.89
CA ALA A 76 -16.02 29.19 7.99
C ALA A 76 -14.56 29.18 8.53
N LYS A 77 -14.38 29.08 9.86
CA LYS A 77 -13.09 28.93 10.53
C LYS A 77 -12.56 27.48 10.58
N LEU A 78 -13.41 26.47 10.39
CA LEU A 78 -13.06 25.06 10.40
C LEU A 78 -12.94 24.54 8.96
N ARG A 79 -11.82 23.89 8.67
CA ARG A 79 -11.53 23.21 7.40
C ARG A 79 -11.06 21.81 7.74
N TYR A 80 -11.42 20.82 6.92
CA TYR A 80 -10.89 19.47 7.01
C TYR A 80 -10.29 19.04 5.68
N GLU A 81 -9.37 18.07 5.74
CA GLU A 81 -8.74 17.47 4.55
C GLU A 81 -9.73 16.53 3.87
N GLU A 82 -9.95 16.75 2.58
CA GLU A 82 -10.76 15.90 1.71
C GLU A 82 -9.84 15.23 0.68
N TYR A 83 -9.96 13.91 0.56
CA TYR A 83 -9.27 13.13 -0.47
C TYR A 83 -10.18 12.98 -1.70
N ILE A 84 -9.66 13.35 -2.86
CA ILE A 84 -10.32 13.15 -4.14
C ILE A 84 -9.55 12.07 -4.90
N VAL A 85 -10.23 10.95 -5.14
CA VAL A 85 -9.69 9.81 -5.87
C VAL A 85 -10.36 9.71 -7.24
N ARG A 86 -9.56 9.46 -8.28
CA ARG A 86 -10.02 9.27 -9.66
C ARG A 86 -9.23 8.17 -10.35
N ARG A 87 -9.84 7.49 -11.32
CA ARG A 87 -9.12 6.52 -12.16
C ARG A 87 -7.94 7.21 -12.85
N HIS A 88 -6.75 6.65 -12.73
CA HIS A 88 -5.58 7.19 -13.41
C HIS A 88 -5.81 7.07 -14.93
N PRO A 89 -5.56 8.13 -15.72
CA PRO A 89 -5.63 8.03 -17.17
C PRO A 89 -4.68 6.92 -17.63
N LYS A 90 -5.17 6.01 -18.46
CA LYS A 90 -4.26 5.15 -19.23
C LYS A 90 -3.42 6.11 -20.08
N SER A 91 -2.10 5.99 -20.04
CA SER A 91 -1.24 6.65 -21.03
C SER A 91 -1.79 6.28 -22.41
N GLY A 92 -2.37 7.27 -23.09
CA GLY A 92 -2.94 7.14 -24.43
C GLY A 92 -1.86 6.95 -25.48
#